data_AF-A0A812MWZ2-F1
#
_entry.id   AF-A0A812MWZ2-F1
#
_cell.length_a   1.000
_cell.length_b   1.000
_cell.length_c   1.000
_cell.angle_alpha   90.00
_cell.angle_beta   90.00
_cell.angle_gamma   90.00
#
_symmetry.space_group_name_H-M   'P 1'
#
loop_
_entity.id
_entity.type
_entity.pdbx_description
1 polymer ?
#
loop_
_entity_poly.entity_id
_entity_poly.type
_entity_poly.pdbx_seq_one_letter_code
_entity_poly.pdbx_strand_id
1 'polypeptide(L)'
;MWGDHVVLIAHLEEGDFIADVGLGEGSRSPVRLEDSAWTEDGFEFSLQGRSGGEWRFENPINATGCLPGFTFDMSTCAPNFEEFDAFHEFYWSHPDSNYVQSPVFFHRKTKGRGILSMHACTLRRTHPELPGGKEVLAVASSKEEWFRIVNDVFFLPLDDLDEHEKLRLWELVSKQHRIFAEQKS
;
A
#
# COMPACT_ATOMS: atom_id res chain seq x y z
N MET A 1 -0.54 -0.78 16.88
CA MET A 1 0.83 -0.66 17.44
C MET A 1 1.29 0.75 17.09
N TRP A 2 2.18 1.38 17.85
CA TRP A 2 2.77 2.65 17.41
C TRP A 2 4.03 2.34 16.60
N GLY A 3 4.26 3.06 15.49
CA GLY A 3 5.44 2.92 14.64
C GLY A 3 5.34 1.88 13.51
N ASP A 4 4.15 1.33 13.22
CA ASP A 4 3.93 0.37 12.12
C ASP A 4 3.68 1.01 10.75
N HIS A 5 3.57 2.35 10.70
CA HIS A 5 3.43 3.14 9.48
C HIS A 5 4.16 4.48 9.64
N VAL A 6 4.80 4.93 8.57
CA VAL A 6 5.55 6.19 8.55
C VAL A 6 4.86 7.16 7.60
N VAL A 7 4.64 8.38 8.09
CA VAL A 7 4.09 9.49 7.32
C VAL A 7 4.98 10.72 7.47
N LEU A 8 5.01 11.56 6.45
CA LEU A 8 5.76 12.81 6.48
C LEU A 8 4.83 13.98 6.77
N ILE A 9 5.31 14.90 7.60
CA ILE A 9 4.74 16.23 7.73
C ILE A 9 5.60 17.20 6.94
N ALA A 10 4.99 17.84 5.94
CA ALA A 10 5.61 18.89 5.15
C ALA A 10 5.21 20.25 5.72
N HIS A 11 6.20 21.04 6.14
CA HIS A 11 6.03 22.41 6.61
C HIS A 11 6.19 23.37 5.43
N LEU A 12 5.10 24.00 5.00
CA LEU A 12 5.08 24.99 3.92
C LEU A 12 4.66 26.37 4.46
N GLU A 13 4.89 27.44 3.70
CA GLU A 13 4.52 28.81 4.12
C GLU A 13 3.01 28.93 4.41
N GLU A 14 2.21 28.20 3.64
CA GLU A 14 0.76 28.17 3.76
C GLU A 14 0.23 27.25 4.88
N GLY A 15 1.08 26.44 5.52
CA GLY A 15 0.73 25.55 6.63
C GLY A 15 1.37 24.16 6.57
N ASP A 16 0.97 23.30 7.51
CA ASP A 16 1.45 21.93 7.61
C ASP A 16 0.58 20.97 6.80
N PHE A 17 1.22 20.00 6.15
CA PHE A 17 0.54 18.99 5.33
C PHE A 17 1.05 17.60 5.67
N ILE A 18 0.12 16.65 5.71
CA ILE A 18 0.43 15.23 5.70
C ILE A 18 0.73 14.84 4.25
N ALA A 19 1.89 14.24 4.04
CA ALA A 19 2.28 13.62 2.78
C ALA A 19 2.58 12.13 3.02
N ASP A 20 1.72 11.27 2.49
CA ASP A 20 1.86 9.82 2.59
C ASP A 20 1.88 9.19 1.19
N VAL A 21 3.01 8.60 0.85
CA VAL A 21 3.21 7.83 -0.39
C VAL A 21 3.47 6.35 -0.10
N GLY A 22 3.41 5.94 1.16
CA GLY A 22 3.75 4.59 1.65
C GLY A 22 2.53 3.70 1.95
N LEU A 23 1.33 4.27 2.13
CA LEU A 23 0.12 3.49 2.46
C LEU A 23 -0.37 2.56 1.32
N GLY A 24 0.20 2.67 0.13
CA GLY A 24 -0.19 1.92 -1.07
C GLY A 24 -1.46 2.48 -1.72
N GLU A 25 -2.59 2.43 -1.01
CA GLU A 25 -3.89 2.91 -1.51
C GLU A 25 -4.33 4.28 -0.96
N GLY A 26 -3.46 4.94 -0.20
CA GLY A 26 -3.74 6.23 0.43
C GLY A 26 -4.04 7.37 -0.54
N SER A 27 -4.29 8.55 0.03
CA SER A 27 -4.56 9.79 -0.71
C SER A 27 -3.45 10.08 -1.74
N ARG A 28 -3.81 10.57 -2.93
CA ARG A 28 -2.82 10.98 -3.94
C ARG A 28 -2.24 12.35 -3.64
N SER A 29 -3.01 13.16 -2.94
CA SER A 29 -2.68 14.56 -2.68
C SER A 29 -2.24 14.70 -1.22
N PRO A 30 -1.22 15.52 -0.94
CA PRO A 30 -0.97 15.99 0.42
C PRO A 30 -2.23 16.63 1.00
N VAL A 31 -2.46 16.40 2.29
CA VAL A 31 -3.65 16.86 2.99
C VAL A 31 -3.23 17.87 4.03
N ARG A 32 -3.83 19.06 4.02
CA ARG A 32 -3.57 20.08 5.04
C ARG A 32 -3.92 19.50 6.41
N LEU A 33 -3.10 19.79 7.42
CA LEU A 33 -3.28 19.31 8.79
C LEU A 33 -4.42 20.07 9.50
N GLU A 34 -5.65 19.80 9.06
CA GLU A 34 -6.89 20.36 9.56
C GLU A 34 -8.02 19.32 9.49
N ASP A 35 -9.02 19.47 10.35
CA ASP A 35 -10.21 18.61 10.32
C ASP A 35 -10.88 18.68 8.95
N SER A 36 -10.85 17.57 8.23
CA SER A 36 -11.28 17.54 6.84
C SER A 36 -11.79 16.16 6.44
N ALA A 37 -12.68 16.16 5.45
CA ALA A 37 -13.12 14.97 4.73
C ALA A 37 -13.16 15.31 3.25
N TRP A 38 -12.69 14.39 2.41
CA TRP A 38 -12.64 14.60 0.98
C TRP A 38 -12.82 13.30 0.21
N THR A 39 -13.14 13.43 -1.07
CA THR A 39 -13.30 12.31 -1.98
C THR A 39 -12.29 12.41 -3.11
N GLU A 40 -11.58 11.32 -3.39
CA GLU A 40 -10.73 11.21 -4.56
C GLU A 40 -11.10 9.97 -5.36
N ASP A 41 -11.58 10.15 -6.59
CA ASP A 41 -11.94 9.02 -7.47
C ASP A 41 -12.92 8.04 -6.80
N GLY A 42 -13.96 8.59 -6.15
CA GLY A 42 -15.00 7.83 -5.45
C GLY A 42 -14.59 7.27 -4.07
N PHE A 43 -13.32 7.39 -3.68
CA PHE A 43 -12.83 6.98 -2.37
C PHE A 43 -12.96 8.11 -1.35
N GLU A 44 -13.58 7.84 -0.20
CA GLU A 44 -13.75 8.80 0.90
C GLU A 44 -12.63 8.68 1.92
N PHE A 45 -12.00 9.81 2.24
CA PHE A 45 -10.93 9.93 3.22
C PHE A 45 -11.32 10.96 4.28
N SER A 46 -10.75 10.84 5.47
CA SER A 46 -10.88 11.87 6.49
C SER A 46 -9.59 12.05 7.27
N LEU A 47 -9.41 13.26 7.80
CA LEU A 47 -8.37 13.61 8.73
C LEU A 47 -9.02 14.33 9.90
N GLN A 48 -8.81 13.83 11.11
CA GLN A 48 -9.41 14.38 12.33
C GLN A 48 -8.39 14.54 13.43
N GLY A 49 -8.31 15.75 13.98
CA GLY A 49 -7.59 16.05 15.20
C GLY A 49 -8.25 15.38 16.39
N ARG A 50 -7.43 14.90 17.33
CA ARG A 50 -7.84 14.29 18.58
C ARG A 50 -7.24 15.06 19.75
N SER A 51 -7.72 14.75 20.96
CA SER A 51 -7.16 15.33 22.19
C SER A 51 -5.67 14.99 22.31
N GLY A 52 -4.84 15.96 22.67
CA GLY A 52 -3.43 15.73 22.98
C GLY A 52 -2.45 15.89 21.80
N GLY A 53 -2.90 16.37 20.64
CA GLY A 53 -2.02 16.59 19.47
C GLY A 53 -1.95 15.40 18.52
N GLU A 54 -2.70 14.33 18.82
CA GLU A 54 -2.92 13.19 17.94
C GLU A 54 -3.83 13.55 16.76
N TRP A 55 -3.61 12.88 15.64
CA TRP A 55 -4.40 12.98 14.42
C TRP A 55 -4.73 11.58 13.91
N ARG A 56 -5.96 11.39 13.42
CA ARG A 56 -6.41 10.16 12.77
C ARG A 56 -6.64 10.43 11.30
N PHE A 57 -5.88 9.75 10.45
CA PHE A 57 -6.20 9.62 9.03
C PHE A 57 -7.06 8.36 8.84
N GLU A 58 -8.20 8.51 8.17
CA GLU A 58 -9.03 7.39 7.74
C GLU A 58 -8.88 7.18 6.24
N ASN A 59 -8.56 5.94 5.88
CA ASN A 59 -8.47 5.46 4.51
C ASN A 59 -9.78 4.71 4.22
N PRO A 60 -10.40 4.87 3.03
CA PRO A 60 -11.63 4.18 2.65
C PRO A 60 -11.59 2.69 2.98
N ILE A 61 -12.76 2.15 3.35
CA ILE A 61 -12.93 0.75 3.77
C ILE A 61 -12.40 -0.24 2.71
N ASN A 62 -11.32 -0.91 3.12
CA ASN A 62 -10.57 -2.03 2.56
C ASN A 62 -11.29 -2.96 1.57
N ALA A 63 -11.27 -2.63 0.28
CA ALA A 63 -11.48 -3.62 -0.77
C ALA A 63 -10.18 -4.36 -1.18
N THR A 64 -9.01 -3.88 -0.71
CA THR A 64 -7.68 -4.44 -1.01
C THR A 64 -6.99 -5.13 0.19
N GLY A 65 -7.41 -4.83 1.43
CA GLY A 65 -6.77 -5.33 2.65
C GLY A 65 -5.60 -4.49 3.16
N CYS A 66 -5.44 -3.24 2.70
CA CYS A 66 -4.49 -2.27 3.26
C CYS A 66 -4.90 -1.79 4.67
N LEU A 67 -4.11 -0.89 5.26
CA LEU A 67 -4.45 -0.30 6.55
C LEU A 67 -5.70 0.59 6.40
N PRO A 68 -6.72 0.46 7.28
CA PRO A 68 -7.95 1.28 7.25
C PRO A 68 -7.71 2.75 7.68
N GLY A 69 -6.45 3.20 7.66
CA GLY A 69 -5.98 4.45 8.21
C GLY A 69 -5.09 4.26 9.42
N PHE A 70 -4.43 5.33 9.84
CA PHE A 70 -3.40 5.35 10.86
C PHE A 70 -3.60 6.54 11.80
N THR A 71 -3.01 6.44 12.99
CA THR A 71 -2.95 7.54 13.96
C THR A 71 -1.51 7.97 14.09
N PHE A 72 -1.27 9.27 14.16
CA PHE A 72 0.05 9.83 14.43
C PHE A 72 -0.06 10.97 15.44
N ASP A 73 1.02 11.27 16.14
CA ASP A 73 1.09 12.33 17.15
C ASP A 73 2.16 13.34 16.73
N MET A 74 1.77 14.61 16.64
CA MET A 74 2.66 15.72 16.27
C MET A 74 3.71 16.03 17.35
N SER A 75 3.50 15.58 18.58
CA SER A 75 4.44 15.77 19.70
C SER A 75 5.56 14.73 19.73
N THR A 76 5.42 13.63 18.99
CA THR A 76 6.36 12.50 18.96
C THR A 76 6.95 12.26 17.57
N CYS A 77 7.14 13.31 16.77
CA CYS A 77 7.79 13.17 15.47
C CYS A 77 9.21 12.64 15.65
N ALA A 78 9.50 11.52 14.97
CA ALA A 78 10.86 10.99 14.91
C ALA A 78 11.79 12.07 14.27
N PRO A 79 12.91 12.42 14.91
CA PRO A 79 13.84 13.42 14.40
C PRO A 79 14.62 12.92 13.18
N ASN A 80 14.71 11.59 13.00
CA ASN A 80 15.41 10.93 11.91
C ASN A 80 14.85 9.51 11.68
N PHE A 81 15.41 8.80 10.69
CA PHE A 81 14.97 7.45 10.34
C PHE A 81 15.41 6.34 11.31
N GLU A 82 16.36 6.61 12.22
CA GLU A 82 16.93 5.60 13.14
C GLU A 82 15.86 5.03 14.08
N GLU A 83 14.83 5.81 14.42
CA GLU A 83 13.69 5.34 15.22
C GLU A 83 12.90 4.21 14.53
N PHE A 84 13.00 4.10 13.22
CA PHE A 84 12.34 3.06 12.44
C PHE A 84 13.19 1.82 12.22
N ASP A 85 14.49 1.83 12.57
CA ASP A 85 15.39 0.69 12.34
C ASP A 85 14.92 -0.58 13.08
N ALA A 86 14.41 -0.41 14.30
CA ALA A 86 13.86 -1.52 15.09
C ALA A 86 12.61 -2.14 14.44
N PHE A 87 11.80 -1.33 13.74
CA PHE A 87 10.65 -1.82 12.98
C PHE A 87 11.07 -2.42 11.64
N HIS A 88 12.10 -1.86 11.02
CA HIS A 88 12.63 -2.34 9.75
C HIS A 88 13.06 -3.81 9.85
N GLU A 89 13.81 -4.21 10.88
CA GLU A 89 14.25 -5.60 11.05
C GLU A 89 13.07 -6.59 11.00
N PHE A 90 12.00 -6.27 11.73
CA PHE A 90 10.77 -7.06 11.74
C PHE A 90 10.12 -7.09 10.36
N TYR A 91 9.79 -5.93 9.79
CA TYR A 91 8.99 -5.87 8.56
C TYR A 91 9.74 -6.40 7.34
N TRP A 92 11.06 -6.21 7.29
CA TRP A 92 11.91 -6.62 6.17
C TRP A 92 12.13 -8.13 6.09
N SER A 93 12.29 -8.79 7.24
CA SER A 93 12.86 -10.15 7.25
C SER A 93 12.18 -11.15 8.17
N HIS A 94 11.36 -10.69 9.13
CA HIS A 94 10.72 -11.61 10.07
C HIS A 94 9.70 -12.51 9.36
N PRO A 95 9.69 -13.83 9.60
CA PRO A 95 8.75 -14.76 8.94
C PRO A 95 7.27 -14.44 9.17
N ASP A 96 6.94 -13.74 10.26
CA ASP A 96 5.59 -13.30 10.59
C ASP A 96 5.22 -11.92 9.99
N SER A 97 6.15 -11.26 9.29
CA SER A 97 5.84 -10.03 8.57
C SER A 97 4.95 -10.33 7.37
N ASN A 98 3.83 -9.61 7.26
CA ASN A 98 2.94 -9.70 6.10
C ASN A 98 3.67 -9.38 4.78
N TYR A 99 4.71 -8.53 4.81
CA TYR A 99 5.51 -8.19 3.63
C TYR A 99 6.41 -9.35 3.17
N VAL A 100 6.86 -10.20 4.10
CA VAL A 100 7.60 -11.43 3.80
C VAL A 100 6.66 -12.53 3.33
N GLN A 101 5.49 -12.63 3.95
CA GLN A 101 4.51 -13.68 3.66
C GLN A 101 3.73 -13.45 2.38
N SER A 102 3.55 -12.21 1.92
CA SER A 102 2.79 -11.91 0.71
C SER A 102 3.31 -10.68 -0.03
N PRO A 103 4.07 -10.86 -1.13
CA PRO A 103 4.42 -9.74 -1.97
C PRO A 103 3.15 -9.22 -2.65
N VAL A 104 2.87 -7.96 -2.36
CA VAL A 104 1.75 -7.21 -2.89
C VAL A 104 2.28 -5.94 -3.53
N PHE A 105 1.76 -5.63 -4.69
CA PHE A 105 2.04 -4.37 -5.38
C PHE A 105 0.78 -3.55 -5.40
N PHE A 106 0.89 -2.26 -5.09
CA PHE A 106 -0.21 -1.31 -5.18
C PHE A 106 0.20 -0.18 -6.12
N HIS A 107 -0.73 0.29 -6.92
CA HIS A 107 -0.53 1.45 -7.78
C HIS A 107 -1.84 2.22 -7.90
N ARG A 108 -1.81 3.47 -7.42
CA ARG A 108 -2.90 4.43 -7.59
C ARG A 108 -2.55 5.44 -8.68
N LYS A 109 -3.05 5.22 -9.89
CA LYS A 109 -2.67 6.00 -11.08
C LYS A 109 -3.21 7.43 -10.96
N THR A 110 -2.39 8.44 -11.23
CA THR A 110 -2.80 9.86 -11.19
C THR A 110 -3.99 10.16 -12.12
N LYS A 111 -4.06 9.48 -13.28
CA LYS A 111 -5.12 9.66 -14.29
C LYS A 111 -6.06 8.44 -14.42
N GLY A 112 -5.83 7.39 -13.65
CA GLY A 112 -6.60 6.15 -13.76
C GLY A 112 -7.65 6.05 -12.67
N ARG A 113 -8.77 5.39 -12.99
CA ARG A 113 -9.82 5.07 -12.03
C ARG A 113 -9.48 3.80 -11.24
N GLY A 114 -9.74 3.82 -9.94
CA GLY A 114 -9.49 2.73 -9.02
C GLY A 114 -8.01 2.54 -8.66
N ILE A 115 -7.79 1.61 -7.74
CA ILE A 115 -6.46 1.18 -7.31
C ILE A 115 -6.15 -0.13 -8.03
N LEU A 116 -4.97 -0.21 -8.63
CA LEU A 116 -4.45 -1.46 -9.17
C LEU A 116 -3.67 -2.19 -8.09
N SER A 117 -3.92 -3.48 -7.93
CA SER A 117 -3.12 -4.31 -7.05
C SER A 117 -2.76 -5.66 -7.66
N MET A 118 -1.54 -6.12 -7.42
CA MET A 118 -1.08 -7.46 -7.78
C MET A 118 -0.90 -8.24 -6.49
N HIS A 119 -1.78 -9.22 -6.27
CA HIS A 119 -1.68 -10.14 -5.13
C HIS A 119 -1.27 -11.51 -5.67
N ALA A 120 -0.10 -11.99 -5.28
CA ALA A 120 0.49 -13.20 -5.84
C ALA A 120 0.50 -13.14 -7.38
N CYS A 121 -0.30 -13.97 -8.07
CA CYS A 121 -0.41 -13.97 -9.53
C CYS A 121 -1.64 -13.23 -10.08
N THR A 122 -2.45 -12.56 -9.25
CA THR A 122 -3.72 -11.96 -9.68
C THR A 122 -3.65 -10.43 -9.68
N LEU A 123 -3.79 -9.85 -10.87
CA LEU A 123 -3.95 -8.41 -11.05
C LEU A 123 -5.43 -8.04 -10.88
N ARG A 124 -5.69 -7.04 -10.05
CA ARG A 124 -7.03 -6.58 -9.71
C ARG A 124 -7.11 -5.07 -9.86
N ARG A 125 -8.34 -4.61 -10.09
CA ARG A 125 -8.73 -3.21 -9.85
C ARG A 125 -9.75 -3.19 -8.74
N THR A 126 -9.56 -2.28 -7.80
CA THR A 126 -10.51 -1.98 -6.73
C THR A 126 -11.07 -0.59 -6.94
N HIS A 127 -12.38 -0.43 -6.80
CA HIS A 127 -13.06 0.86 -6.85
C HIS A 127 -14.48 0.74 -6.24
N PRO A 128 -14.96 1.71 -5.45
CA PRO A 128 -16.26 1.62 -4.75
C PRO A 128 -17.45 1.41 -5.68
N GLU A 129 -17.42 1.99 -6.88
CA GLU A 129 -18.49 1.85 -7.88
C GLU A 129 -18.41 0.54 -8.72
N LEU A 130 -17.40 -0.31 -8.52
CA LEU A 130 -17.38 -1.62 -9.19
C LEU A 130 -18.35 -2.59 -8.48
N PRO A 131 -19.05 -3.47 -9.21
CA PRO A 131 -19.81 -4.55 -8.59
C PRO A 131 -18.93 -5.41 -7.67
N GLY A 132 -19.29 -5.49 -6.39
CA GLY A 132 -18.47 -6.21 -5.39
C GLY A 132 -17.16 -5.50 -5.01
N GLY A 133 -17.00 -4.23 -5.38
CA GLY A 133 -15.88 -3.36 -5.04
C GLY A 133 -14.56 -3.65 -5.77
N LYS A 134 -14.51 -4.68 -6.61
CA LYS A 134 -13.30 -5.11 -7.31
C LYS A 134 -13.58 -5.93 -8.56
N GLU A 135 -12.63 -5.91 -9.49
CA GLU A 135 -12.58 -6.77 -10.67
C GLU A 135 -11.20 -7.42 -10.82
N VAL A 136 -11.14 -8.62 -11.41
CA VAL A 136 -9.89 -9.27 -11.79
C VAL A 136 -9.60 -8.88 -13.23
N LEU A 137 -8.43 -8.28 -13.46
CA LEU A 137 -8.02 -7.83 -14.80
C LEU A 137 -7.20 -8.90 -15.53
N ALA A 138 -6.35 -9.62 -14.79
CA ALA A 138 -5.51 -10.68 -15.32
C ALA A 138 -5.08 -11.65 -14.22
N VAL A 139 -4.72 -12.87 -14.61
CA VAL A 139 -4.03 -13.83 -13.76
C VAL A 139 -2.79 -14.30 -14.51
N ALA A 140 -1.61 -13.99 -13.99
CA ALA A 140 -0.35 -14.44 -14.57
C ALA A 140 -0.23 -15.96 -14.44
N SER A 141 0.04 -16.61 -15.56
CA SER A 141 0.17 -18.07 -15.66
C SER A 141 1.63 -18.54 -15.79
N SER A 142 2.57 -17.62 -16.05
CA SER A 142 4.01 -17.89 -16.15
C SER A 142 4.85 -16.79 -15.49
N LYS A 143 6.14 -17.11 -15.26
CA LYS A 143 7.15 -16.17 -14.75
C LYS A 143 7.24 -14.93 -15.65
N GLU A 144 7.35 -15.13 -16.95
CA GLU A 144 7.54 -14.08 -17.94
C GLU A 144 6.32 -13.15 -18.00
N GLU A 145 5.11 -13.72 -17.93
CA GLU A 145 3.88 -12.95 -17.88
C GLU A 145 3.79 -12.13 -16.59
N TRP A 146 4.16 -12.72 -15.45
CA TRP A 146 4.16 -12.03 -14.15
C TRP A 146 5.08 -10.82 -14.14
N PHE A 147 6.35 -11.00 -14.53
CA PHE A 147 7.32 -9.88 -14.59
C PHE A 147 6.90 -8.80 -15.59
N ARG A 148 6.33 -9.19 -16.74
CA ARG A 148 5.77 -8.23 -17.71
C ARG A 148 4.63 -7.41 -17.11
N ILE A 149 3.71 -8.03 -16.36
CA ILE A 149 2.63 -7.30 -15.69
C ILE A 149 3.21 -6.34 -14.64
N VAL A 150 4.14 -6.80 -13.81
CA VAL A 150 4.78 -5.95 -12.77
C VAL A 150 5.47 -4.74 -13.41
N ASN A 151 6.21 -4.94 -14.50
CA ASN A 151 6.82 -3.86 -15.25
C ASN A 151 5.79 -2.92 -15.88
N ASP A 152 4.87 -3.44 -16.70
CA ASP A 152 4.00 -2.61 -17.55
C ASP A 152 2.92 -1.87 -16.74
N VAL A 153 2.47 -2.47 -15.62
CA VAL A 153 1.38 -1.93 -14.81
C VAL A 153 1.90 -1.11 -13.63
N PHE A 154 2.94 -1.58 -12.96
CA PHE A 154 3.48 -0.96 -11.74
C PHE A 154 4.77 -0.18 -11.98
N PHE A 155 5.34 -0.22 -13.19
CA PHE A 155 6.60 0.44 -13.56
C PHE A 155 7.80 -0.05 -12.74
N LEU A 156 7.79 -1.33 -12.39
CA LEU A 156 8.85 -2.01 -11.66
C LEU A 156 9.51 -3.05 -12.57
N PRO A 157 10.60 -2.69 -13.27
CA PRO A 157 11.27 -3.63 -14.17
C PRO A 157 11.98 -4.76 -13.43
N LEU A 158 12.45 -4.50 -12.19
CA LEU A 158 13.19 -5.45 -11.36
C LEU A 158 14.46 -5.99 -12.07
N ASP A 159 15.13 -5.12 -12.83
CA ASP A 159 16.34 -5.44 -13.59
C ASP A 159 17.58 -5.58 -12.70
N ASP A 160 17.49 -5.15 -11.45
CA ASP A 160 18.48 -5.33 -10.39
C ASP A 160 18.50 -6.76 -9.83
N LEU A 161 17.44 -7.55 -10.06
CA LEU A 161 17.40 -8.95 -9.67
C LEU A 161 18.09 -9.85 -10.70
N ASP A 162 18.93 -10.75 -10.22
CA ASP A 162 19.49 -11.82 -11.05
C ASP A 162 18.44 -12.92 -11.37
N GLU A 163 18.77 -13.84 -12.28
CA GLU A 163 17.82 -14.90 -12.68
C GLU A 163 17.44 -15.84 -11.53
N HIS A 164 18.33 -16.04 -10.55
CA HIS A 164 18.06 -16.89 -9.39
C HIS A 164 17.12 -16.19 -8.40
N GLU A 165 17.29 -14.89 -8.18
CA GLU A 165 16.39 -14.05 -7.39
C GLU A 165 15.01 -13.94 -8.06
N LYS A 166 14.97 -13.74 -9.38
CA LYS A 166 13.72 -13.74 -10.16
C LYS A 166 12.99 -15.08 -10.07
N LEU A 167 13.72 -16.21 -10.12
CA LEU A 167 13.14 -17.54 -9.94
C LEU A 167 12.57 -17.72 -8.54
N ARG A 168 13.29 -17.30 -7.50
CA ARG A 168 12.83 -17.40 -6.10
C ARG A 168 11.57 -16.57 -5.86
N LEU A 169 11.51 -15.35 -6.39
CA LEU A 169 10.32 -14.51 -6.32
C LEU A 169 9.13 -15.17 -7.02
N TRP A 170 9.35 -15.73 -8.21
CA TRP A 170 8.32 -16.46 -8.96
C TRP A 170 7.78 -17.68 -8.19
N GLU A 171 8.65 -18.47 -7.59
CA GLU A 171 8.26 -19.64 -6.78
C GLU A 171 7.40 -19.22 -5.58
N LEU A 172 7.78 -18.12 -4.91
CA LEU A 172 7.03 -17.55 -3.80
C LEU A 172 5.61 -17.14 -4.22
N VAL A 173 5.48 -16.28 -5.24
CA VAL A 173 4.17 -15.77 -5.69
C VAL A 173 3.29 -16.88 -6.27
N SER A 174 3.88 -17.85 -6.97
CA SER A 174 3.15 -19.00 -7.51
C SER A 174 2.63 -19.92 -6.42
N LYS A 175 3.46 -20.19 -5.40
CA LYS A 175 3.05 -21.00 -4.25
C LYS A 175 1.89 -20.35 -3.51
N GLN A 176 1.96 -19.05 -3.25
CA GLN A 176 0.87 -18.32 -2.61
C GLN A 176 -0.41 -18.33 -3.45
N HIS A 177 -0.29 -18.14 -4.78
CA HIS A 177 -1.45 -18.19 -5.66
C HIS A 177 -2.18 -19.54 -5.58
N ARG A 178 -1.44 -20.65 -5.55
CA ARG A 178 -2.02 -22.00 -5.38
C ARG A 178 -2.73 -22.15 -4.03
N ILE A 179 -2.10 -21.73 -2.93
CA ILE A 179 -2.71 -21.77 -1.59
C ILE A 179 -4.02 -21.00 -1.56
N PHE A 180 -4.05 -19.79 -2.12
CA PHE A 180 -5.27 -18.97 -2.17
C PHE A 180 -6.35 -19.56 -3.08
N ALA A 181 -5.97 -20.24 -4.17
CA ALA A 181 -6.92 -20.90 -5.05
C ALA A 181 -7.59 -22.10 -4.36
N GLU A 182 -6.81 -22.90 -3.62
CA GLU A 182 -7.29 -24.07 -2.86
C GLU A 182 -8.23 -23.67 -1.71
N GLN A 183 -8.01 -22.53 -1.06
CA GLN A 183 -8.87 -22.03 0.03
C GLN A 183 -10.21 -21.45 -0.44
N LYS A 184 -10.36 -21.18 -1.75
CA LYS A 184 -11.60 -20.63 -2.34
C LYS A 184 -12.48 -21.69 -3.00
N SER A 185 -11.97 -22.91 -3.16
CA SER A 185 -12.69 -24.10 -3.63
C SER A 185 -13.30 -24.89 -2.48
#